data_AF-A0A2S0LIW0-F1
#
_entry.id   AF-A0A2S0LIW0-F1
#
_cell.length_a   1.000
_cell.length_b   1.000
_cell.length_c   1.000
_cell.angle_alpha   90.00
_cell.angle_beta   90.00
_cell.angle_gamma   90.00
#
_symmetry.space_group_name_H-M   'P 1'
#
loop_
_entity.id
_entity.type
_entity.pdbx_description
1 polymer ?
#
loop_
_entity_poly.entity_id
_entity_poly.type
_entity_poly.pdbx_seq_one_letter_code
_entity_poly.pdbx_strand_id
1 'polypeptide(L)'
;MEKIAELILSLWDKSTNRRLKDIEKETELFNLLKEKGLNDFKEIEFEIIFYRLTGIKTNYAFAQKLIKFKKEIGGKYTFDYYRKIFPYLVEDENGNIKVNINYWQEAILKFILWGILIFSPIVFCLIIFLNEYSSERDLVFKILGYTISVFLFFLFILYFTIVHIKLHI
;
A
#
# COMPACT_ATOMS: atom_id res chain seq x y z
N MET A 1 -27.60 -2.41 13.40
CA MET A 1 -27.73 -1.20 12.56
C MET A 1 -26.47 -0.33 12.68
N GLU A 2 -26.05 0.12 13.86
CA GLU A 2 -24.83 0.95 14.05
C GLU A 2 -23.55 0.37 13.40
N LYS A 3 -23.23 -0.92 13.62
CA LYS A 3 -22.00 -1.53 13.09
C LYS A 3 -21.93 -1.62 11.56
N ILE A 4 -23.06 -1.67 10.85
CA ILE A 4 -23.09 -1.75 9.38
C ILE A 4 -23.03 -0.35 8.77
N ALA A 5 -23.66 0.64 9.39
CA ALA A 5 -23.55 2.03 8.98
C ALA A 5 -22.11 2.56 9.13
N GLU A 6 -21.45 2.25 10.25
CA GLU A 6 -20.02 2.54 10.45
C GLU A 6 -19.13 1.81 9.44
N LEU A 7 -19.46 0.56 9.11
CA LEU A 7 -18.76 -0.20 8.09
C LEU A 7 -18.88 0.48 6.73
N ILE A 8 -20.10 0.80 6.31
CA ILE A 8 -20.38 1.51 5.05
C ILE A 8 -19.59 2.82 5.01
N LEU A 9 -19.64 3.64 6.06
CA LEU A 9 -18.89 4.90 6.16
C LEU A 9 -17.37 4.68 6.10
N SER A 10 -16.85 3.65 6.76
CA SER A 10 -15.41 3.33 6.76
C SER A 10 -14.89 2.77 5.43
N LEU A 11 -15.78 2.14 4.66
CA LEU A 11 -15.52 1.55 3.36
C LEU A 11 -15.87 2.49 2.20
N TRP A 12 -16.48 3.64 2.49
CA TRP A 12 -16.99 4.60 1.51
C TRP A 12 -15.88 5.42 0.85
N ASP A 13 -15.23 4.86 -0.17
CA ASP A 13 -14.34 5.60 -1.06
C ASP A 13 -15.13 6.16 -2.25
N LYS A 14 -15.83 7.30 -2.07
CA LYS A 14 -16.49 8.08 -3.15
C LYS A 14 -17.07 7.23 -4.30
N SER A 15 -17.77 6.14 -3.99
CA SER A 15 -18.22 5.21 -5.02
C SER A 15 -19.50 5.74 -5.68
N THR A 16 -19.60 5.57 -6.99
CA THR A 16 -20.65 6.09 -7.86
C THR A 16 -22.06 5.72 -7.37
N ASN A 17 -23.03 6.65 -7.48
CA ASN A 17 -24.45 6.54 -7.05
C ASN A 17 -25.17 5.20 -7.35
N ARG A 18 -24.68 4.42 -8.33
CA ARG A 18 -25.23 3.11 -8.68
C ARG A 18 -24.95 2.03 -7.62
N ARG A 19 -23.76 2.04 -7.00
CA ARG A 19 -23.39 1.05 -5.97
C ARG A 19 -24.17 1.24 -4.68
N LEU A 20 -24.52 2.48 -4.31
CA LEU A 20 -25.40 2.77 -3.17
C LEU A 20 -26.77 2.13 -3.32
N LYS A 21 -27.40 2.32 -4.48
CA LYS A 21 -28.73 1.74 -4.74
C LYS A 21 -28.74 0.22 -4.64
N ASP A 22 -27.66 -0.43 -5.07
CA ASP A 22 -27.54 -1.89 -4.94
C ASP A 22 -27.35 -2.31 -3.47
N ILE A 23 -26.60 -1.53 -2.67
CA ILE A 23 -26.41 -1.79 -1.23
C ILE A 23 -27.71 -1.55 -0.44
N GLU A 24 -28.46 -0.51 -0.77
CA GLU A 24 -29.77 -0.23 -0.15
C GLU A 24 -30.73 -1.41 -0.34
N LYS A 25 -30.82 -1.94 -1.56
CA LYS A 25 -31.65 -3.12 -1.87
C LYS A 25 -31.22 -4.37 -1.11
N GLU A 26 -29.92 -4.63 -1.04
CA GLU A 26 -29.39 -5.79 -0.29
C GLU A 26 -29.69 -5.61 1.22
N THR A 27 -29.56 -4.39 1.74
CA THR A 27 -29.86 -4.07 3.15
C THR A 27 -31.35 -4.25 3.47
N GLU A 28 -32.25 -3.80 2.58
CA GLU A 28 -33.69 -4.03 2.70
C GLU A 28 -34.02 -5.53 2.72
N LEU A 29 -33.39 -6.32 1.84
CA LEU A 29 -33.55 -7.77 1.83
C LEU A 29 -33.15 -8.41 3.15
N PHE A 30 -31.99 -8.04 3.72
CA PHE A 30 -31.55 -8.56 5.01
C PHE A 30 -32.45 -8.13 6.18
N ASN A 31 -33.02 -6.92 6.14
CA ASN A 31 -33.99 -6.49 7.13
C ASN A 31 -35.28 -7.34 7.07
N LEU A 32 -35.80 -7.60 5.88
CA LEU A 32 -36.96 -8.49 5.68
C LEU A 32 -36.68 -9.92 6.18
N LEU A 33 -35.46 -10.43 5.99
CA LEU A 33 -35.08 -11.74 6.51
C LEU A 33 -35.04 -11.75 8.05
N LYS A 34 -34.49 -10.72 8.69
CA LYS A 34 -34.47 -10.58 10.15
C LYS A 34 -35.87 -10.48 10.75
N GLU A 35 -36.77 -9.74 10.10
CA GLU A 35 -38.18 -9.65 10.49
C GLU A 35 -38.89 -11.00 10.44
N LYS A 36 -38.45 -11.89 9.54
CA LYS A 36 -38.94 -13.28 9.45
C LYS A 36 -38.25 -14.26 10.40
N GLY A 37 -37.43 -13.77 11.34
CA GLY A 37 -36.75 -14.57 12.35
C GLY A 37 -35.45 -15.22 11.88
N LEU A 38 -34.97 -14.89 10.68
CA LEU A 38 -33.75 -15.43 10.08
C LEU A 38 -32.56 -14.51 10.43
N ASN A 39 -31.86 -14.81 11.52
CA ASN A 39 -30.79 -13.96 12.08
C ASN A 39 -29.36 -14.49 11.87
N ASP A 40 -29.20 -15.72 11.38
CA ASP A 40 -27.89 -16.40 11.30
C ASP A 40 -27.01 -15.95 10.11
N PHE A 41 -27.39 -14.87 9.42
CA PHE A 41 -26.78 -14.42 8.17
C PHE A 41 -25.85 -13.22 8.35
N LYS A 42 -25.51 -12.84 9.58
CA LYS A 42 -24.74 -11.62 9.87
C LYS A 42 -23.38 -11.59 9.14
N GLU A 43 -22.70 -12.73 9.05
CA GLU A 43 -21.43 -12.85 8.34
C GLU A 43 -21.64 -12.76 6.82
N ILE A 44 -22.68 -13.42 6.30
CA ILE A 44 -23.05 -13.39 4.89
C ILE A 44 -23.47 -11.98 4.44
N GLU A 45 -24.27 -11.28 5.25
CA GLU A 45 -24.66 -9.88 5.04
C GLU A 45 -23.42 -8.99 4.91
N PHE A 46 -22.45 -9.18 5.81
CA PHE A 46 -21.21 -8.43 5.77
C PHE A 46 -20.40 -8.73 4.50
N GLU A 47 -20.23 -9.99 4.14
CA GLU A 47 -19.48 -10.40 2.95
C GLU A 47 -20.07 -9.82 1.66
N ILE A 48 -21.40 -9.85 1.53
CA ILE A 48 -22.10 -9.29 0.36
C ILE A 48 -21.92 -7.77 0.30
N ILE A 49 -22.16 -7.06 1.41
CA ILE A 49 -21.99 -5.60 1.46
C ILE A 49 -20.54 -5.21 1.18
N PHE A 50 -19.57 -5.92 1.76
CA PHE A 50 -18.15 -5.71 1.53
C PHE A 50 -17.78 -5.90 0.06
N TYR A 51 -18.25 -6.98 -0.57
CA TYR A 51 -18.02 -7.22 -2.00
C TYR A 51 -18.64 -6.12 -2.87
N ARG A 52 -19.86 -5.64 -2.56
CA ARG A 52 -20.50 -4.56 -3.31
C ARG A 52 -19.72 -3.25 -3.23
N LEU A 53 -19.16 -2.94 -2.06
CA LEU A 53 -18.38 -1.72 -1.84
C LEU A 53 -16.99 -1.79 -2.48
N THR A 54 -16.29 -2.90 -2.26
CA THR A 54 -14.85 -3.03 -2.55
C THR A 54 -14.56 -3.78 -3.86
N GLY A 55 -15.51 -4.58 -4.34
CA GLY A 55 -15.32 -5.51 -5.46
C GLY A 55 -14.44 -6.71 -5.13
N ILE A 56 -14.10 -6.93 -3.85
CA ILE A 56 -13.25 -8.02 -3.37
C ILE A 56 -14.14 -9.11 -2.78
N LYS A 57 -14.10 -10.31 -3.38
CA LYS A 57 -14.83 -11.47 -2.87
C LYS A 57 -13.95 -12.20 -1.85
N THR A 58 -14.36 -12.21 -0.60
CA THR A 58 -13.62 -12.83 0.50
C THR A 58 -14.57 -13.18 1.65
N ASN A 59 -14.10 -13.98 2.61
CA ASN A 59 -14.87 -14.31 3.81
C ASN A 59 -14.86 -13.16 4.85
N TYR A 60 -15.76 -13.25 5.82
CA TYR A 60 -15.91 -12.28 6.91
C TYR A 60 -14.60 -12.01 7.66
N ALA A 61 -13.90 -13.07 8.08
CA ALA A 61 -12.66 -12.95 8.87
C ALA A 61 -11.57 -12.18 8.11
N PHE A 62 -11.34 -12.52 6.84
CA PHE A 62 -10.33 -11.88 6.01
C PHE A 62 -10.74 -10.45 5.62
N ALA A 63 -12.02 -10.18 5.40
CA ALA A 63 -12.52 -8.83 5.15
C ALA A 63 -12.28 -7.90 6.35
N GLN A 64 -12.47 -8.38 7.58
CA GLN A 64 -12.13 -7.62 8.78
C GLN A 64 -10.63 -7.30 8.87
N LYS A 65 -9.79 -8.28 8.57
CA LYS A 65 -8.33 -8.08 8.52
C LYS A 65 -7.94 -7.06 7.45
N LEU A 66 -8.57 -7.08 6.28
CA LEU A 66 -8.38 -6.10 5.20
C LEU A 66 -8.73 -4.67 5.64
N ILE A 67 -9.83 -4.51 6.39
CA ILE A 67 -10.22 -3.21 6.92
C ILE A 67 -9.19 -2.71 7.94
N LYS A 68 -8.71 -3.60 8.81
CA LYS A 68 -7.64 -3.28 9.78
C LYS A 68 -6.36 -2.87 9.06
N PHE A 69 -5.94 -3.65 8.06
CA PHE A 69 -4.78 -3.36 7.22
C PHE A 69 -4.89 -2.01 6.49
N LYS A 70 -6.08 -1.66 5.95
CA LYS A 70 -6.31 -0.33 5.36
C LYS A 70 -6.13 0.80 6.37
N LYS A 71 -6.56 0.60 7.62
CA LYS A 71 -6.38 1.59 8.69
C LYS A 71 -4.91 1.74 9.08
N GLU A 72 -4.17 0.63 9.16
CA GLU A 72 -2.73 0.61 9.46
C GLU A 72 -1.91 1.36 8.41
N ILE A 73 -2.22 1.21 7.11
CA ILE A 73 -1.54 1.96 6.03
C ILE A 73 -2.04 3.43 5.91
N GLY A 74 -2.79 3.92 6.91
CA GLY A 74 -3.22 5.31 6.99
C GLY A 74 -4.38 5.69 6.06
N GLY A 75 -5.14 4.71 5.54
CA GLY A 75 -6.39 4.95 4.81
C GLY A 75 -6.27 5.72 3.49
N LYS A 76 -5.05 6.05 3.04
CA LYS A 76 -4.78 6.89 1.87
C LYS A 76 -5.19 6.25 0.55
N TYR A 77 -5.13 4.92 0.47
CA TYR A 77 -5.43 4.16 -0.73
C TYR A 77 -6.89 3.74 -0.77
N THR A 78 -7.51 3.84 -1.95
CA THR A 78 -8.89 3.39 -2.13
C THR A 78 -8.98 1.87 -2.26
N PHE A 79 -10.15 1.30 -2.00
CA PHE A 79 -10.39 -0.14 -2.21
C PHE A 79 -10.12 -0.64 -3.64
N ASP A 80 -10.09 0.25 -4.65
CA ASP A 80 -9.64 -0.11 -5.99
C ASP A 80 -8.16 -0.52 -6.04
N TYR A 81 -7.31 0.09 -5.23
CA TYR A 81 -5.91 -0.34 -5.10
C TYR A 81 -5.80 -1.66 -4.37
N TYR A 82 -6.53 -1.81 -3.25
CA TYR A 82 -6.58 -3.07 -2.50
C TYR A 82 -7.06 -4.24 -3.36
N ARG A 83 -8.03 -4.01 -4.25
CA ARG A 83 -8.51 -5.01 -5.20
C ARG A 83 -7.42 -5.47 -6.18
N LYS A 84 -6.54 -4.57 -6.63
CA LYS A 84 -5.42 -4.92 -7.53
C LYS A 84 -4.34 -5.74 -6.82
N ILE A 85 -4.08 -5.44 -5.55
CA ILE A 85 -3.05 -6.13 -4.77
C ILE A 85 -3.58 -7.38 -4.06
N PHE A 86 -4.91 -7.58 -4.00
CA PHE A 86 -5.55 -8.70 -3.31
C PHE A 86 -4.97 -10.08 -3.63
N PRO A 87 -4.64 -10.43 -4.90
CA PRO A 87 -4.01 -11.71 -5.21
C PRO A 87 -2.64 -11.93 -4.55
N TYR A 88 -2.00 -10.85 -4.13
CA TYR A 88 -0.71 -10.86 -3.46
C TYR A 88 -0.85 -10.71 -1.95
N LEU A 89 -2.06 -10.66 -1.37
CA LEU A 89 -2.21 -10.58 0.08
C LEU A 89 -2.22 -11.99 0.68
N VAL A 90 -1.42 -12.21 1.71
CA VAL A 90 -1.38 -13.47 2.49
C VAL A 90 -1.48 -13.14 3.97
N GLU A 91 -1.98 -14.10 4.73
CA GLU A 91 -1.90 -14.05 6.19
C GLU A 91 -0.54 -14.58 6.64
N ASP A 92 0.08 -13.89 7.60
CA ASP A 92 1.27 -14.36 8.29
C ASP A 92 0.93 -15.29 9.46
N GLU A 93 1.94 -15.84 10.13
CA GLU A 93 1.78 -16.75 11.28
C GLU A 93 1.02 -16.10 12.47
N ASN A 94 1.00 -14.76 12.54
CA ASN A 94 0.27 -14.00 13.55
C ASN A 94 -1.13 -13.60 13.09
N GLY A 95 -1.55 -14.03 11.89
CA GLY A 95 -2.85 -13.73 11.29
C GLY A 95 -2.98 -12.32 10.73
N ASN A 96 -1.88 -11.58 10.57
CA ASN A 96 -1.86 -10.26 9.95
C ASN A 96 -1.72 -10.37 8.43
N ILE A 97 -2.32 -9.42 7.71
CA ILE A 97 -2.19 -9.36 6.25
C ILE A 97 -0.81 -8.79 5.89
N LYS A 98 -0.07 -9.53 5.07
CA LYS A 98 1.15 -9.08 4.42
C LYS A 98 1.01 -9.16 2.91
N VAL A 99 1.74 -8.30 2.22
CA VAL A 99 1.90 -8.43 0.77
C VAL A 99 2.96 -9.51 0.53
N ASN A 100 2.57 -10.58 -0.15
CA ASN A 100 3.44 -11.58 -0.74
C ASN A 100 4.27 -10.92 -1.83
N ILE A 101 5.42 -10.42 -1.44
CA ILE A 101 6.45 -10.03 -2.39
C ILE A 101 7.22 -11.32 -2.69
N ASN A 102 7.16 -11.78 -3.93
CA ASN A 102 7.93 -12.96 -4.34
C ASN A 102 9.42 -12.71 -4.07
N TYR A 103 10.18 -13.72 -3.66
CA TYR A 103 11.63 -13.65 -3.46
C TYR A 103 12.33 -12.93 -4.63
N TRP A 104 11.90 -13.18 -5.87
CA TRP A 104 12.41 -12.49 -7.05
C TRP A 104 12.12 -10.99 -7.08
N GLN A 105 10.93 -10.56 -6.65
CA GLN A 105 10.57 -9.13 -6.57
C GLN A 105 11.37 -8.43 -5.46
N GLU A 106 11.55 -9.09 -4.31
CA GLU A 106 12.38 -8.57 -3.23
C GLU A 106 13.85 -8.48 -3.65
N ALA A 107 14.36 -9.51 -4.34
CA ALA A 107 15.71 -9.54 -4.88
C ALA A 107 15.91 -8.45 -5.94
N ILE A 108 14.94 -8.21 -6.84
CA ILE A 108 14.99 -7.12 -7.82
C ILE A 108 15.01 -5.76 -7.12
N LEU A 109 14.15 -5.54 -6.11
CA LEU A 109 14.11 -4.28 -5.39
C LEU A 109 15.43 -4.00 -4.67
N LYS A 110 15.96 -5.01 -3.96
CA LYS A 110 17.29 -4.94 -3.33
C LYS A 110 18.38 -4.70 -4.38
N PHE A 111 18.35 -5.42 -5.50
CA PHE A 111 19.32 -5.27 -6.58
C PHE A 111 19.30 -3.86 -7.19
N ILE A 112 18.13 -3.26 -7.39
CA ILE A 112 18.03 -1.87 -7.89
C ILE A 112 18.60 -0.89 -6.86
N LEU A 113 18.25 -1.04 -5.58
CA LEU A 113 18.75 -0.18 -4.51
C LEU A 113 20.28 -0.28 -4.35
N TRP A 114 20.81 -1.49 -4.25
CA TRP A 114 22.25 -1.75 -4.16
C TRP A 114 22.98 -1.39 -5.45
N GLY A 115 22.35 -1.64 -6.60
CA GLY A 115 22.85 -1.26 -7.91
C GLY A 115 23.05 0.24 -8.02
N ILE A 116 22.06 1.06 -7.66
CA ILE A 116 22.20 2.51 -7.64
C ILE A 116 23.30 2.96 -6.67
N LEU A 117 23.38 2.33 -5.49
CA LEU A 117 24.36 2.66 -4.45
C LEU A 117 25.81 2.40 -4.92
N ILE A 118 26.05 1.28 -5.59
CA ILE A 118 27.39 0.85 -6.03
C ILE A 118 27.76 1.49 -7.37
N PHE A 119 26.79 1.66 -8.28
CA PHE A 119 27.03 2.16 -9.63
C PHE A 119 27.26 3.68 -9.65
N SER A 120 26.65 4.43 -8.73
CA SER A 120 26.85 5.89 -8.62
C SER A 120 28.33 6.28 -8.42
N PRO A 121 29.10 5.70 -7.47
CA PRO A 121 30.53 5.95 -7.32
C PRO A 121 31.34 5.60 -8.56
N ILE A 122 31.01 4.49 -9.23
CA ILE A 122 31.74 4.03 -10.41
C ILE A 122 31.56 5.02 -11.56
N VAL A 123 30.32 5.43 -11.84
CA VAL A 123 30.01 6.43 -12.87
C VAL A 123 30.68 7.76 -12.52
N PHE A 124 30.70 8.15 -11.25
CA PHE A 124 31.37 9.38 -10.84
C PHE A 124 32.89 9.32 -11.03
N CYS A 125 33.53 8.22 -10.64
CA CYS A 125 34.94 8.00 -10.92
C CYS A 125 35.24 8.03 -12.42
N LEU A 126 34.39 7.44 -13.25
CA LEU A 126 34.53 7.50 -14.71
C LEU A 126 34.39 8.93 -15.25
N ILE A 127 33.42 9.71 -14.75
CA ILE A 127 33.29 11.14 -15.08
C ILE A 127 34.56 11.90 -14.67
N ILE A 128 35.20 11.51 -13.57
CA ILE A 128 36.46 12.11 -13.16
C ILE A 128 37.60 11.75 -14.11
N PHE A 129 37.77 10.47 -14.39
CA PHE A 129 38.90 10.00 -15.21
C PHE A 129 38.79 10.37 -16.68
N LEU A 130 37.56 10.51 -17.22
CA LEU A 130 37.33 10.74 -18.66
C LEU A 130 37.19 12.21 -19.04
N ASN A 131 37.02 13.14 -18.08
CA ASN A 131 36.96 14.56 -18.39
C ASN A 131 38.33 15.21 -18.24
N GLU A 132 38.71 16.03 -19.23
CA GLU A 132 39.80 16.97 -19.06
C GLU A 132 39.37 18.11 -18.13
N TYR A 133 40.26 18.45 -17.20
CA TYR A 133 40.05 19.53 -16.25
C TYR A 133 40.89 20.73 -16.65
N SER A 134 40.22 21.86 -16.84
CA SER A 134 40.86 23.13 -17.18
C SER A 134 41.65 23.73 -16.01
N SER A 135 41.36 23.32 -14.77
CA SER A 135 42.12 23.73 -13.57
C SER A 135 41.87 22.79 -12.38
N GLU A 136 42.79 22.78 -11.41
CA GLU A 136 42.61 22.08 -10.12
C GLU A 136 41.34 22.53 -9.39
N ARG A 137 40.96 23.80 -9.54
CA ARG A 137 39.74 24.36 -8.94
C ARG A 137 38.47 23.69 -9.50
N ASP A 138 38.45 23.39 -10.79
CA ASP A 138 37.31 22.71 -11.44
C ASP A 138 37.16 21.26 -10.93
N LEU A 139 38.28 20.57 -10.73
CA LEU A 139 38.31 19.24 -10.12
C LEU A 139 37.75 19.25 -8.69
N VAL A 140 38.21 20.20 -7.85
CA VAL A 140 37.72 20.36 -6.47
C VAL A 140 36.21 20.63 -6.43
N PHE A 141 35.70 21.51 -7.29
CA PHE A 141 34.26 21.81 -7.35
C PHE A 141 33.42 20.61 -7.79
N LYS A 142 33.89 19.81 -8.76
CA LYS A 142 33.20 18.60 -9.20
C LYS A 142 33.19 17.51 -8.12
N ILE A 143 34.29 17.32 -7.40
CA ILE A 143 34.37 16.41 -6.23
C ILE A 143 33.40 16.84 -5.14
N LEU A 144 33.38 18.13 -4.79
CA LEU A 144 32.46 18.70 -3.80
C LEU A 144 31.00 18.54 -4.23
N GLY A 145 30.67 18.87 -5.48
CA GLY A 145 29.32 18.73 -6.01
C GLY A 145 28.80 17.29 -5.91
N TYR A 146 29.65 16.31 -6.18
CA TYR A 146 29.29 14.90 -6.03
C TYR A 146 29.14 14.46 -4.59
N THR A 147 30.07 14.85 -3.70
CA THR A 147 29.95 14.51 -2.27
C THR A 147 28.67 15.09 -1.68
N ILE A 148 28.32 16.33 -2.04
CA ILE A 148 27.04 16.95 -1.66
C ILE A 148 25.85 16.19 -2.26
N SER A 149 25.91 15.81 -3.54
CA SER A 149 24.83 15.06 -4.21
C SER A 149 24.59 13.69 -3.56
N VAL A 150 25.66 12.94 -3.26
CA VAL A 150 25.59 11.66 -2.55
C VAL A 150 25.02 11.85 -1.14
N PHE A 151 25.50 12.85 -0.41
CA PHE A 151 25.01 13.15 0.93
C PHE A 151 23.51 13.50 0.94
N LEU A 152 23.06 14.33 -0.01
CA LEU A 152 21.64 14.66 -0.19
C LEU A 152 20.80 13.42 -0.57
N PHE A 153 21.35 12.53 -1.40
CA PHE A 153 20.69 11.29 -1.75
C PHE A 153 20.50 10.38 -0.53
N PHE A 154 21.52 10.24 0.32
CA PHE A 154 21.40 9.50 1.58
C PHE A 154 20.40 10.14 2.54
N LEU A 155 20.37 11.47 2.65
CA LEU A 155 19.35 12.16 3.44
C LEU A 155 17.93 11.92 2.90
N PHE A 156 17.76 11.90 1.58
CA PHE A 156 16.48 11.56 0.95
C PHE A 156 16.06 10.13 1.24
N ILE A 157 16.97 9.16 1.11
CA ILE A 157 16.70 7.75 1.48
C ILE A 157 16.36 7.64 2.95
N LEU A 158 17.14 8.27 3.85
CA LEU A 158 16.90 8.24 5.28
C LEU A 158 15.54 8.84 5.62
N TYR A 159 15.18 9.99 5.04
CA TYR A 159 13.87 10.61 5.19
C TYR A 159 12.76 9.67 4.72
N PHE A 160 12.89 9.09 3.53
CA PHE A 160 11.91 8.16 2.98
C PHE A 160 11.76 6.91 3.87
N THR A 161 12.87 6.38 4.37
CA THR A 161 12.91 5.21 5.25
C THR A 161 12.29 5.52 6.61
N ILE A 162 12.61 6.67 7.23
CA ILE A 162 12.01 7.09 8.52
C ILE A 162 10.52 7.33 8.37
N VAL A 163 10.09 8.00 7.30
CA VAL A 163 8.67 8.24 7.00
C VAL A 163 7.93 6.91 6.80
N HIS A 164 8.54 5.93 6.13
CA HIS A 164 7.95 4.61 5.96
C HIS A 164 8.01 3.72 7.21
N ILE A 165 9.05 3.81 8.04
CA ILE A 165 9.13 3.07 9.32
C ILE A 165 8.10 3.60 10.30
N LYS A 166 7.85 4.92 10.33
CA LYS A 166 6.74 5.52 11.10
C LYS A 166 5.34 5.13 10.59
N LEU A 167 5.23 4.61 9.38
CA LEU A 167 3.99 4.02 8.84
C LEU A 167 3.84 2.53 9.21
N HIS A 168 4.83 1.94 9.89
CA HIS A 168 4.90 0.52 10.23
C HIS A 168 4.94 0.24 11.75
N ILE A 169 4.97 1.27 12.60
CA ILE A 169 4.77 1.23 14.06
C ILE A 169 3.46 1.94 14.39
#